data_AF-A0A6A4XW70-F1
#
_entry.id   AF-A0A6A4XW70-F1
#
_cell.length_a   1.000
_cell.length_b   1.000
_cell.length_c   1.000
_cell.angle_alpha   90.00
_cell.angle_beta   90.00
_cell.angle_gamma   90.00
#
_symmetry.space_group_name_H-M   'P 1'
#
loop_
_entity.id
_entity.type
_entity.pdbx_description
1 polymer ?
#
loop_
_entity_poly.entity_id
_entity_poly.type
_entity_poly.pdbx_seq_one_letter_code
_entity_poly.pdbx_strand_id
1 'polypeptide(L)'
;MLTLVCVVVGEGRPFSVKIEASEIVDALKDKIKEKKEYQFPADELHLYRVDGLTQDEDEQFVYKGTTIDMTTCSLDFFGEDKAKMPPLSLISERFNEADVNTRWKIHVLVVVPEGAVAARTSHAQAVEFQDAVLREMRRQMQIQTEVL
;
A
#
# COMPACT_ATOMS: atom_id res chain seq x y z
N MET A 1 -16.17 9.41 -10.95
CA MET A 1 -15.00 9.24 -10.07
C MET A 1 -15.17 8.08 -9.12
N LEU A 2 -14.27 7.10 -9.19
CA LEU A 2 -14.17 5.95 -8.30
C LEU A 2 -13.10 6.19 -7.23
N THR A 3 -13.22 5.53 -6.08
CA THR A 3 -12.15 5.46 -5.07
C THR A 3 -11.70 4.02 -4.91
N LEU A 4 -10.50 3.70 -5.38
CA LEU A 4 -9.91 2.38 -5.25
C LEU A 4 -9.03 2.31 -4.01
N VAL A 5 -9.25 1.32 -3.17
CA VAL A 5 -8.36 1.01 -2.05
C VAL A 5 -7.28 0.04 -2.52
N CYS A 6 -6.03 0.47 -2.39
CA CYS A 6 -4.84 -0.24 -2.82
C CYS A 6 -4.03 -0.68 -1.61
N VAL A 7 -3.27 -1.76 -1.73
CA VAL A 7 -2.27 -2.17 -0.74
C VAL A 7 -1.03 -2.68 -1.45
N VAL A 8 0.15 -2.35 -0.93
CA VAL A 8 1.41 -2.90 -1.45
C VAL A 8 1.63 -4.28 -0.81
N VAL A 9 1.88 -5.29 -1.65
CA VAL A 9 2.23 -6.63 -1.19
C VAL A 9 3.51 -6.56 -0.36
N GLY A 10 3.47 -7.02 0.89
CA GLY A 10 4.60 -6.96 1.83
C GLY A 10 4.72 -5.67 2.66
N GLU A 11 3.91 -4.62 2.43
CA GLU A 11 3.90 -3.43 3.31
C GLU A 11 2.70 -3.41 4.27
N GLY A 12 1.59 -4.06 3.92
CA GLY A 12 0.39 -4.15 4.76
C GLY A 12 -0.30 -2.83 5.10
N ARG A 13 0.01 -1.71 4.43
CA ARG A 13 -0.66 -0.43 4.66
C ARG A 13 -1.57 -0.06 3.48
N PRO A 14 -2.91 -0.05 3.67
CA PRO A 14 -3.82 0.30 2.60
C PRO A 14 -3.84 1.82 2.37
N PHE A 15 -4.13 2.23 1.14
CA PHE A 15 -4.24 3.63 0.75
C PHE A 15 -5.23 3.80 -0.39
N SER A 16 -5.93 4.92 -0.44
CA SER A 16 -6.96 5.18 -1.45
C SER A 16 -6.44 6.01 -2.62
N VAL A 17 -6.90 5.69 -3.84
CA VAL A 17 -6.63 6.46 -5.06
C VAL A 17 -7.95 6.81 -5.73
N LYS A 18 -8.11 8.08 -6.10
CA LYS A 18 -9.26 8.57 -6.88
C LYS A 18 -8.94 8.51 -8.37
N ILE A 19 -9.82 7.90 -9.15
CA ILE A 19 -9.61 7.67 -10.58
C ILE A 19 -10.94 7.66 -11.32
N GLU A 20 -10.98 8.12 -12.57
CA GLU A 20 -12.19 8.00 -13.39
C GLU A 20 -12.34 6.60 -13.97
N ALA A 21 -13.59 6.13 -14.11
CA ALA A 21 -13.87 4.81 -14.66
C ALA A 21 -13.42 4.68 -16.13
N SER A 22 -13.39 5.80 -16.86
CA SER A 22 -12.93 5.90 -18.24
C SER A 22 -11.41 6.01 -18.39
N GLU A 23 -10.67 6.19 -17.30
CA GLU A 23 -9.20 6.16 -17.36
C GLU A 23 -8.71 4.72 -17.53
N ILE A 24 -7.46 4.57 -17.96
CA ILE A 24 -6.80 3.27 -18.11
C ILE A 24 -5.95 2.94 -16.88
N VAL A 25 -5.57 1.67 -16.75
CA VAL A 25 -4.71 1.16 -15.66
C VAL A 25 -3.36 1.88 -15.61
N ASP A 26 -2.82 2.33 -16.74
CA ASP A 26 -1.59 3.13 -16.77
C ASP A 26 -1.70 4.43 -15.96
N ALA A 27 -2.81 5.16 -16.10
CA ALA A 27 -3.08 6.36 -15.29
C ALA A 27 -3.23 6.02 -13.78
N LEU A 28 -3.71 4.82 -13.44
CA LEU A 28 -3.73 4.34 -12.06
C LEU A 28 -2.31 4.15 -11.52
N LYS A 29 -1.39 3.59 -12.33
CA LYS A 29 0.01 3.43 -11.94
C LYS A 29 0.68 4.78 -11.66
N ASP A 30 0.46 5.77 -12.52
CA ASP A 30 0.98 7.12 -12.32
C ASP A 30 0.50 7.74 -11.01
N LYS A 31 -0.82 7.66 -10.74
CA LYS A 31 -1.40 8.15 -9.49
C LYS A 31 -0.86 7.42 -8.25
N ILE A 32 -0.64 6.10 -8.34
CA ILE A 32 -0.03 5.33 -7.24
C ILE A 32 1.42 5.77 -7.02
N LYS A 33 2.20 5.91 -8.10
CA LYS A 33 3.58 6.38 -8.04
C LYS A 33 3.67 7.77 -7.40
N GLU A 34 2.85 8.72 -7.84
CA GLU A 34 2.79 10.07 -7.27
C GLU A 34 2.45 10.02 -5.78
N LYS A 35 1.36 9.33 -5.43
CA LYS A 35 0.88 9.23 -4.04
C LYS A 35 1.89 8.55 -3.10
N LYS A 36 2.64 7.59 -3.61
CA LYS A 36 3.68 6.86 -2.86
C LYS A 36 5.07 7.43 -3.11
N GLU A 37 5.22 8.53 -3.85
CA GLU A 37 6.50 9.18 -4.13
C GLU A 37 7.61 8.21 -4.61
N TYR A 38 7.23 7.21 -5.41
CA TYR A 38 8.19 6.24 -5.93
C TYR A 38 9.14 6.92 -6.93
N GLN A 39 10.42 6.62 -6.78
CA GLN A 39 11.49 7.18 -7.61
C GLN A 39 11.70 6.41 -8.93
N PHE A 40 11.20 5.18 -9.00
CA PHE A 40 11.22 4.38 -10.22
C PHE A 40 10.01 4.72 -11.12
N PRO A 41 10.13 4.54 -12.45
CA PRO A 41 9.05 4.69 -13.43
C PRO A 41 7.75 3.95 -13.08
N ALA A 42 6.59 4.54 -13.37
CA ALA A 42 5.30 3.96 -12.98
C ALA A 42 5.01 2.63 -13.69
N ASP A 43 5.54 2.42 -14.89
CA ASP A 43 5.37 1.22 -15.69
C ASP A 43 5.97 -0.04 -15.03
N GLU A 44 6.96 0.14 -14.15
CA GLU A 44 7.52 -0.94 -13.31
C GLU A 44 6.55 -1.45 -12.24
N LEU A 45 5.47 -0.73 -11.94
CA LEU A 45 4.41 -1.25 -11.07
C LEU A 45 3.64 -2.38 -11.77
N HIS A 46 3.33 -3.44 -11.02
CA HIS A 46 2.36 -4.45 -11.44
C HIS A 46 1.13 -4.39 -10.55
N LEU A 47 -0.04 -4.21 -11.19
CA LEU A 47 -1.31 -4.07 -10.51
C LEU A 47 -2.17 -5.31 -10.73
N TYR A 48 -2.80 -5.77 -9.66
CA TYR A 48 -3.72 -6.89 -9.68
C TYR A 48 -5.01 -6.50 -8.99
N ARG A 49 -6.15 -6.77 -9.61
CA ARG A 49 -7.44 -6.78 -8.92
C ARG A 49 -7.45 -8.00 -8.00
N VAL A 50 -8.01 -7.86 -6.80
CA VAL A 50 -8.17 -8.97 -5.86
C VAL A 50 -9.61 -9.06 -5.38
N ASP A 51 -10.14 -10.27 -5.30
CA ASP A 51 -11.46 -10.55 -4.75
C ASP A 51 -11.36 -11.18 -3.35
N GLY A 52 -12.31 -10.84 -2.48
CA GLY A 52 -12.41 -11.42 -1.13
C GLY A 52 -11.40 -10.91 -0.11
N LEU A 53 -10.65 -9.84 -0.41
CA LEU A 53 -9.77 -9.16 0.55
C LEU A 53 -10.43 -7.91 1.12
N THR A 54 -10.53 -7.86 2.44
CA THR A 54 -11.09 -6.73 3.20
C THR A 54 -10.19 -6.37 4.38
N GLN A 55 -10.44 -5.22 4.97
CA GLN A 55 -9.96 -4.87 6.31
C GLN A 55 -11.13 -4.98 7.29
N ASP A 56 -10.89 -5.32 8.56
CA ASP A 56 -11.91 -5.22 9.61
C ASP A 56 -11.76 -3.91 10.42
N GLU A 57 -12.60 -3.76 11.46
CA GLU A 57 -12.57 -2.55 12.32
C GLU A 57 -11.30 -2.47 13.18
N ASP A 58 -10.60 -3.59 13.37
CA ASP A 58 -9.33 -3.68 14.10
C ASP A 58 -8.12 -3.51 13.17
N GLU A 59 -8.35 -3.01 11.95
CA GLU A 59 -7.36 -2.80 10.90
C GLU A 59 -6.67 -4.09 10.39
N GLN A 60 -7.20 -5.27 10.71
CA GLN A 60 -6.64 -6.55 10.27
C GLN A 60 -7.09 -6.87 8.85
N PHE A 61 -6.19 -7.47 8.07
CA PHE A 61 -6.54 -7.97 6.75
C PHE A 61 -7.27 -9.29 6.87
N VAL A 62 -8.43 -9.37 6.25
CA VAL A 62 -9.25 -10.58 6.20
C VAL A 62 -9.39 -11.00 4.75
N TYR A 63 -8.90 -12.19 4.44
CA TYR A 63 -9.02 -12.81 3.14
C TYR A 63 -9.96 -14.01 3.21
N LYS A 64 -11.11 -13.91 2.54
CA LYS A 64 -12.17 -14.94 2.53
C LYS A 64 -12.54 -15.45 3.94
N GLY A 65 -12.61 -14.53 4.90
CA GLY A 65 -12.95 -14.82 6.30
C GLY A 65 -11.79 -15.28 7.18
N THR A 66 -10.56 -15.30 6.67
CA THR A 66 -9.36 -15.65 7.44
C THR A 66 -8.47 -14.42 7.61
N THR A 67 -8.08 -14.11 8.85
CA THR A 67 -7.09 -13.07 9.13
C THR A 67 -5.74 -13.44 8.54
N ILE A 68 -5.11 -12.50 7.84
CA ILE A 68 -3.79 -12.66 7.22
C ILE A 68 -2.85 -11.51 7.62
N ASP A 69 -1.55 -11.79 7.63
CA ASP A 69 -0.52 -10.77 7.78
C ASP A 69 -0.02 -10.32 6.40
N MET A 70 -0.51 -9.17 5.97
CA MET A 70 -0.18 -8.62 4.65
C MET A 70 1.30 -8.19 4.51
N THR A 71 2.05 -8.09 5.61
CA THR A 71 3.49 -7.78 5.59
C THR A 71 4.35 -8.98 5.21
N THR A 72 3.82 -10.20 5.41
CA THR A 72 4.51 -11.46 5.08
C THR A 72 3.87 -12.20 3.90
N CYS A 73 2.68 -11.77 3.45
CA CYS A 73 2.03 -12.33 2.28
C CYS A 73 2.80 -12.04 0.98
N SER A 74 2.93 -13.08 0.14
CA SER A 74 3.36 -12.95 -1.25
C SER A 74 2.16 -12.79 -2.18
N LEU A 75 2.40 -12.34 -3.41
CA LEU A 75 1.35 -12.24 -4.43
C LEU A 75 0.71 -13.61 -4.74
N ASP A 76 1.50 -14.69 -4.69
CA ASP A 76 1.03 -16.03 -5.03
C ASP A 76 0.00 -16.57 -4.04
N PHE A 77 0.00 -16.07 -2.81
CA PHE A 77 -0.99 -16.41 -1.78
C PHE A 77 -2.44 -16.23 -2.26
N PHE A 78 -2.70 -15.24 -3.11
CA PHE A 78 -4.04 -14.94 -3.62
C PHE A 78 -4.50 -15.84 -4.78
N GLY A 79 -3.66 -16.78 -5.24
CA GLY A 79 -4.06 -17.80 -6.22
C GLY A 79 -4.77 -17.25 -7.46
N GLU A 80 -5.95 -17.79 -7.75
CA GLU A 80 -6.83 -17.39 -8.86
C GLU A 80 -7.74 -16.19 -8.53
N ASP A 81 -7.78 -15.76 -7.27
CA ASP A 81 -8.61 -14.62 -6.85
C ASP A 81 -7.97 -13.27 -7.16
N LYS A 82 -6.75 -13.30 -7.72
CA LYS A 82 -6.09 -12.14 -8.30
C LYS A 82 -6.15 -12.17 -9.81
N ALA A 83 -6.42 -11.03 -10.42
CA ALA A 83 -6.37 -10.84 -11.86
C ALA A 83 -5.40 -9.71 -12.21
N LYS A 84 -4.36 -10.02 -13.00
CA LYS A 84 -3.42 -9.00 -13.49
C LYS A 84 -4.19 -7.97 -14.31
N MET A 85 -3.91 -6.69 -14.06
CA MET A 85 -4.52 -5.58 -14.76
C MET A 85 -3.58 -5.10 -15.89
N PRO A 86 -3.92 -5.31 -17.17
CA PRO A 86 -3.13 -4.81 -18.29
C PRO A 86 -3.13 -3.27 -18.32
N PRO A 87 -2.01 -2.60 -18.64
CA PRO A 87 -1.93 -1.13 -18.61
C PRO A 87 -2.96 -0.40 -19.47
N LEU A 88 -3.35 -1.00 -20.60
CA LEU A 88 -4.30 -0.42 -21.55
C LEU A 88 -5.77 -0.75 -21.25
N SER A 89 -6.06 -1.59 -20.25
CA SER A 89 -7.45 -1.85 -19.85
C SER A 89 -8.06 -0.59 -19.24
N LEU A 90 -9.35 -0.38 -19.49
CA LEU A 90 -10.12 0.64 -18.78
C LEU A 90 -10.34 0.22 -17.33
N ILE A 91 -10.40 1.20 -16.42
CA ILE A 91 -10.77 0.94 -15.02
C ILE A 91 -12.17 0.35 -14.92
N SER A 92 -13.11 0.79 -15.77
CA SER A 92 -14.47 0.26 -15.86
C SER A 92 -14.55 -1.21 -16.28
N GLU A 93 -13.52 -1.77 -16.94
CA GLU A 93 -13.47 -3.21 -17.26
C GLU A 93 -13.13 -4.06 -16.03
N ARG A 94 -12.58 -3.44 -14.98
CA ARG A 94 -12.07 -4.13 -13.78
C ARG A 94 -12.90 -3.83 -12.55
N PHE A 95 -13.54 -2.67 -12.49
CA PHE A 95 -14.32 -2.22 -11.34
C PHE A 95 -15.63 -1.57 -11.80
N ASN A 96 -16.73 -1.92 -11.14
CA ASN A 96 -17.99 -1.19 -11.26
C ASN A 96 -18.27 -0.38 -9.99
N GLU A 97 -19.24 0.54 -10.03
CA GLU A 97 -19.56 1.40 -8.89
C GLU A 97 -20.05 0.64 -7.65
N ALA A 98 -20.78 -0.47 -7.84
CA ALA A 98 -21.25 -1.28 -6.72
C ALA A 98 -20.06 -1.96 -6.00
N ASP A 99 -19.09 -2.43 -6.77
CA ASP A 99 -17.90 -3.10 -6.26
C ASP A 99 -17.02 -2.18 -5.44
N VAL A 100 -16.85 -0.92 -5.86
CA VAL A 100 -15.95 0.04 -5.17
C VAL A 100 -16.53 0.62 -3.90
N ASN A 101 -17.85 0.63 -3.77
CA ASN A 101 -18.55 1.19 -2.62
C ASN A 101 -18.77 0.18 -1.49
N THR A 102 -18.12 -0.99 -1.57
CA THR A 102 -18.15 -1.99 -0.50
C THR A 102 -17.24 -1.55 0.65
N ARG A 103 -17.82 -1.44 1.85
CA ARG A 103 -17.08 -1.01 3.05
C ARG A 103 -15.86 -1.93 3.29
N TRP A 104 -14.72 -1.31 3.58
CA TRP A 104 -13.45 -1.96 3.92
C TRP A 104 -12.82 -2.86 2.84
N LYS A 105 -13.35 -2.88 1.62
CA LYS A 105 -12.81 -3.71 0.55
C LYS A 105 -11.46 -3.20 0.08
N ILE A 106 -10.50 -4.12 -0.06
CA ILE A 106 -9.26 -3.87 -0.78
C ILE A 106 -9.48 -4.27 -2.25
N HIS A 107 -9.17 -3.36 -3.15
CA HIS A 107 -9.48 -3.51 -4.58
C HIS A 107 -8.26 -3.94 -5.38
N VAL A 108 -7.09 -3.39 -5.04
CA VAL A 108 -5.87 -3.50 -5.84
C VAL A 108 -4.70 -3.95 -4.97
N LEU A 109 -4.04 -5.02 -5.39
CA LEU A 109 -2.70 -5.39 -4.92
C LEU A 109 -1.67 -4.69 -5.81
N VAL A 110 -0.74 -3.98 -5.18
CA VAL A 110 0.36 -3.28 -5.84
C VAL A 110 1.63 -4.07 -5.59
N VAL A 111 2.28 -4.49 -6.67
CA VAL A 111 3.61 -5.09 -6.63
C VAL A 111 4.59 -4.08 -7.19
N VAL A 112 5.62 -3.80 -6.39
CA VAL A 112 6.72 -2.88 -6.74
C VAL A 112 7.95 -3.70 -7.15
N PRO A 113 8.85 -3.16 -7.97
CA PRO A 113 10.09 -3.84 -8.36
C PRO A 113 10.94 -4.22 -7.15
N GLU A 114 11.68 -5.33 -7.29
CA GLU A 114 12.62 -5.79 -6.28
C GLU A 114 13.65 -4.70 -5.95
N GLY A 115 13.90 -4.48 -4.65
CA GLY A 115 14.77 -3.41 -4.15
C GLY A 115 14.04 -2.12 -3.75
N ALA A 116 12.84 -1.85 -4.28
CA ALA A 116 12.07 -0.67 -3.89
C ALA A 116 11.46 -0.79 -2.48
N VAL A 117 10.99 -1.98 -2.09
CA VAL A 117 10.44 -2.22 -0.73
C VAL A 117 11.55 -2.11 0.32
N ALA A 118 12.71 -2.71 0.06
CA ALA A 118 13.85 -2.74 0.99
C ALA A 118 14.37 -1.34 1.32
N ALA A 119 14.43 -0.44 0.33
CA ALA A 119 14.87 0.94 0.53
C ALA A 119 13.94 1.71 1.49
N ARG A 120 12.63 1.44 1.47
CA ARG A 120 11.65 2.10 2.35
C ARG A 120 11.70 1.59 3.78
N THR A 121 11.86 0.28 3.95
CA THR A 121 12.07 -0.32 5.28
C THR A 121 13.36 0.21 5.91
N SER A 122 14.43 0.30 5.12
CA SER A 122 15.71 0.86 5.56
C SER A 122 15.61 2.33 5.94
N HIS A 123 14.91 3.14 5.13
CA HIS A 123 14.73 4.56 5.39
C HIS A 123 13.85 4.82 6.62
N ALA A 124 12.73 4.10 6.76
CA ALA A 124 11.87 4.18 7.94
C ALA A 124 12.63 3.80 9.21
N GLN A 125 13.41 2.72 9.20
CA GLN A 125 14.25 2.31 10.32
C GLN A 125 15.33 3.36 10.66
N ALA A 126 15.94 3.97 9.63
CA ALA A 126 16.93 5.04 9.84
C ALA A 126 16.31 6.29 10.48
N VAL A 127 15.11 6.68 10.05
CA VAL A 127 14.37 7.82 10.64
C VAL A 127 13.99 7.53 12.09
N GLU A 128 13.46 6.34 12.40
CA GLU A 128 13.15 5.94 13.77
C GLU A 128 14.39 5.93 14.68
N PHE A 129 15.53 5.46 14.17
CA PHE A 129 16.79 5.48 14.91
C PHE A 129 17.26 6.92 15.19
N GLN A 130 17.18 7.82 14.20
CA GLN A 130 17.54 9.24 14.39
C GLN A 130 16.65 9.93 15.43
N ASP A 131 15.34 9.68 15.38
CA ASP A 131 14.39 10.20 16.36
C ASP A 131 14.68 9.68 17.77
N ALA A 132 15.01 8.40 17.91
CA ALA A 132 15.39 7.81 19.18
C ALA A 132 16.66 8.46 19.76
N VAL A 133 17.69 8.68 18.92
CA VAL A 133 18.93 9.37 19.32
C VAL A 133 18.64 10.81 19.76
N LEU A 134 17.84 11.56 18.99
CA LEU A 134 17.45 12.94 19.33
C LEU A 134 16.68 13.02 20.66
N ARG A 135 15.77 12.08 20.92
CA ARG A 135 15.05 11.99 22.20
C ARG A 135 16.01 11.76 23.37
N GLU A 136 16.96 10.84 23.21
CA GLU A 136 17.92 10.53 24.26
C GLU A 136 18.87 11.69 24.53
N MET A 137 19.37 12.37 23.48
CA MET A 137 20.20 13.57 23.64
C MET A 137 19.49 14.68 24.42
N ARG A 138 18.19 14.91 24.14
CA ARG A 138 17.38 15.88 24.89
C ARG A 138 17.22 15.47 26.35
N ARG A 139 17.00 14.18 26.63
CA ARG A 139 16.86 13.65 27.98
C ARG A 139 18.14 13.84 28.80
N GLN A 140 19.30 13.54 28.22
CA GLN A 140 20.60 13.74 28.89
C GLN A 140 20.86 15.21 29.21
N MET A 141 20.48 16.12 28.31
CA MET A 141 20.63 17.57 28.50
C MET A 141 19.73 18.11 29.62
N GLN A 142 18.50 17.60 29.76
CA GLN A 142 17.60 17.95 30.86
C GLN A 142 18.13 17.46 32.21
N ILE A 143 18.60 16.21 32.30
CA ILE A 143 19.18 15.66 33.53
C ILE A 143 20.40 16.47 33.97
N GLN A 144 21.26 16.90 33.03
CA GLN A 144 22.42 17.73 33.35
C GLN A 144 22.04 19.15 33.83
N THR A 145 20.86 19.66 33.44
CA THR A 145 20.38 20.99 33.83
C THR A 145 19.76 20.99 35.24
N GLU A 146 19.20 19.86 35.70
CA GLU A 146 18.61 19.72 37.04
C GLU A 146 19.62 19.41 38.16
N VAL A 147 20.88 19.09 37.80
CA VAL A 147 21.95 18.73 38.74
C VAL A 147 22.91 19.91 39.01
N LEU A 148 22.60 21.11 38.51
CA LEU A 148 23.37 22.34 38.74
C LEU A 148 22.69 23.31 39.70
#